data_AF-A0A5P0YIT9-F1
#
_entry.id   AF-A0A5P0YIT9-F1
#
_cell.length_a   1.000
_cell.length_b   1.000
_cell.length_c   1.000
_cell.angle_alpha   90.00
_cell.angle_beta   90.00
_cell.angle_gamma   90.00
#
_symmetry.space_group_name_H-M   'P 1'
#
loop_
_entity.id
_entity.type
_entity.pdbx_description
1 polymer ?
#
loop_
_entity_poly.entity_id
_entity_poly.type
_entity_poly.pdbx_seq_one_letter_code
_entity_poly.pdbx_strand_id
1 'polypeptide(L)'
;MTGLSFQTDERKRAERVANTLYIELKRIGIELDDLDIIDPCSECIRDDTMIRLGNMRVDDVDQAVKKLRAALCASPREHTE
;
A
#
# COMPACT_ATOMS: atom_id res chain seq x y z
N MET A 1 18.84 -21.77 14.23
CA MET A 1 19.92 -21.45 13.26
C MET A 1 19.73 -20.02 12.81
N THR A 2 20.83 -19.29 12.80
CA THR A 2 20.93 -17.84 12.62
C THR A 2 20.28 -17.39 11.31
N GLY A 3 19.26 -16.52 11.43
CA GLY A 3 18.48 -15.98 10.32
C GLY A 3 19.33 -15.05 9.47
N LEU A 4 19.79 -15.55 8.33
CA LEU A 4 20.10 -14.70 7.20
C LEU A 4 18.75 -14.22 6.65
N SER A 5 18.35 -13.00 7.03
CA SER A 5 17.21 -12.31 6.41
C SER A 5 17.60 -11.92 4.99
N PHE A 6 17.67 -12.90 4.09
CA PHE A 6 17.58 -12.63 2.67
C PHE A 6 16.19 -12.02 2.46
N GLN A 7 16.12 -10.75 2.08
CA GLN A 7 14.86 -10.17 1.60
C GLN A 7 14.34 -11.12 0.51
N THR A 8 13.22 -11.78 0.78
CA THR A 8 12.53 -12.59 -0.21
C THR A 8 12.18 -11.70 -1.40
N ASP A 9 12.17 -12.26 -2.61
CA ASP A 9 11.76 -11.49 -3.79
C ASP A 9 10.35 -10.92 -3.64
N GLU A 10 9.52 -11.60 -2.85
CA GLU A 10 8.20 -11.16 -2.42
C GLU A 10 8.25 -9.90 -1.55
N ARG A 11 9.11 -9.85 -0.52
CA ARG A 11 9.29 -8.65 0.30
C ARG A 11 9.78 -7.47 -0.53
N LYS A 12 10.73 -7.68 -1.44
CA LYS A 12 11.19 -6.62 -2.36
C LYS A 12 10.06 -6.12 -3.26
N ARG A 13 9.17 -7.02 -3.70
CA ARG A 13 7.98 -6.64 -4.46
C ARG A 13 7.03 -5.82 -3.60
N ALA A 14 6.78 -6.23 -2.35
CA ALA A 14 5.97 -5.48 -1.41
C ALA A 14 6.53 -4.08 -1.15
N GLU A 15 7.84 -3.94 -0.96
CA GLU A 15 8.52 -2.63 -0.79
C GLU A 15 8.29 -1.70 -1.97
N ARG A 16 8.43 -2.21 -3.21
CA ARG A 16 8.16 -1.40 -4.41
C ARG A 16 6.71 -0.94 -4.49
N VAL A 17 5.77 -1.87 -4.29
CA VAL A 17 4.33 -1.56 -4.37
C VAL A 17 3.92 -0.59 -3.26
N ALA A 18 4.41 -0.79 -2.04
CA ALA A 18 4.17 0.07 -0.88
C ALA A 18 4.69 1.49 -1.14
N ASN A 19 5.90 1.63 -1.69
CA ASN A 19 6.47 2.94 -2.02
C ASN A 19 5.69 3.65 -3.14
N THR A 20 5.29 2.93 -4.20
CA THR A 20 4.43 3.49 -5.24
C THR A 20 3.10 3.98 -4.66
N LEU A 21 2.46 3.17 -3.81
CA LEU A 21 1.22 3.55 -3.15
C LEU A 21 1.39 4.82 -2.30
N TYR A 22 2.46 4.91 -1.50
CA TYR A 22 2.75 6.10 -0.70
C TYR A 22 2.90 7.36 -1.57
N ILE A 23 3.65 7.28 -2.67
CA ILE A 23 3.85 8.41 -3.59
C ILE A 23 2.51 8.85 -4.19
N GLU A 24 1.68 7.92 -4.64
CA GLU A 24 0.39 8.25 -5.25
C GLU A 24 -0.60 8.84 -4.23
N LEU A 25 -0.64 8.30 -3.01
CA LEU A 25 -1.45 8.88 -1.92
C LEU A 25 -0.98 10.30 -1.56
N LYS A 26 0.33 10.52 -1.50
CA LYS A 26 0.90 11.84 -1.25
C LYS A 26 0.60 12.83 -2.38
N ARG A 27 0.62 12.38 -3.65
CA ARG A 27 0.26 13.21 -4.81
C ARG A 27 -1.19 13.70 -4.76
N ILE A 28 -2.09 12.87 -4.24
CA ILE A 28 -3.47 13.28 -3.97
C ILE A 28 -3.61 13.97 -2.61
N GLY A 29 -2.52 14.36 -1.94
CA GLY A 29 -2.53 15.13 -0.71
C GLY A 29 -3.12 14.39 0.49
N ILE A 30 -2.91 13.07 0.55
CA ILE A 30 -3.13 12.26 1.76
C ILE A 30 -1.76 11.98 2.35
N GLU A 31 -1.60 12.24 3.65
CA GLU A 31 -0.41 11.84 4.38
C GLU A 31 -0.72 10.59 5.22
N LEU A 32 0.09 9.55 5.04
CA LEU A 32 0.06 8.38 5.89
C LEU A 32 0.98 8.61 7.08
N ASP A 33 0.49 8.32 8.28
CA ASP A 33 1.27 8.36 9.52
C ASP A 33 2.33 7.25 9.50
N ASP A 34 1.90 6.02 9.19
CA ASP A 34 2.75 4.83 9.11
C ASP A 34 2.38 3.93 7.92
N LEU A 35 3.37 3.18 7.42
CA LEU A 35 3.22 2.19 6.36
C LEU A 35 4.12 0.99 6.67
N ASP A 36 3.51 -0.17 6.95
CA ASP A 36 4.27 -1.37 7.31
C ASP A 36 4.10 -2.49 6.30
N ILE A 37 5.17 -3.27 6.11
CA ILE A 37 5.14 -4.54 5.41
C ILE A 37 5.15 -5.64 6.47
N ILE A 38 4.11 -6.45 6.46
CA ILE A 38 3.91 -7.55 7.39
C ILE A 38 4.25 -8.84 6.64
N ASP A 39 5.31 -9.50 7.08
CA ASP A 39 5.70 -10.81 6.54
C ASP A 39 4.66 -11.89 6.89
N PRO A 40 4.58 -12.95 6.08
CA PRO A 40 3.84 -14.14 6.45
C PRO A 40 4.41 -14.72 7.75
N CYS A 41 3.51 -15.23 8.60
CA CYS A 41 3.86 -15.80 9.88
C CYS A 41 3.45 -17.27 9.89
N SER A 42 4.44 -18.18 9.93
CA SER A 42 4.22 -19.63 9.93
C SER A 42 3.55 -20.17 11.20
N GLU A 43 3.54 -19.40 12.29
CA GLU A 43 2.87 -19.75 13.55
C GLU A 43 1.51 -19.07 13.71
N CYS A 44 1.13 -18.23 12.74
CA CYS A 44 -0.12 -17.50 12.70
C CYS A 44 -0.95 -17.94 11.48
N ILE A 45 -2.20 -17.49 11.37
CA ILE A 45 -3.06 -17.73 10.18
C ILE A 45 -2.66 -16.82 8.98
N ARG A 46 -1.48 -16.20 9.01
CA ARG A 46 -1.07 -15.22 7.99
C ARG A 46 -0.11 -15.87 7.01
N ASP A 47 -0.66 -16.29 5.89
CA ASP A 47 0.08 -17.04 4.86
C ASP A 47 0.77 -16.14 3.83
N ASP A 48 0.36 -14.86 3.73
CA ASP A 48 0.83 -13.92 2.70
C ASP A 48 1.50 -12.66 3.27
N THR A 49 2.36 -12.03 2.44
CA THR A 49 2.90 -10.69 2.72
C THR A 49 1.81 -9.64 2.56
N MET A 50 1.61 -8.81 3.58
CA MET A 50 0.58 -7.76 3.59
C MET A 50 1.18 -6.37 3.71
N ILE A 51 0.50 -5.37 3.15
CA ILE A 51 0.80 -3.95 3.37
C ILE A 51 -0.25 -3.41 4.35
N ARG A 52 0.20 -2.95 5.52
CA ARG A 52 -0.64 -2.26 6.49
C ARG A 52 -0.48 -0.76 6.28
N LEU A 53 -1.57 -0.12 5.87
CA LEU A 53 -1.72 1.32 5.98
C LEU A 53 -2.00 1.62 7.45
N GLY A 54 -1.20 2.47 8.07
CA GLY A 54 -1.34 2.82 9.48
C GLY A 54 -2.65 3.53 9.80
N ASN A 55 -2.65 4.33 10.86
CA ASN A 55 -3.85 5.09 11.22
C ASN A 55 -3.99 6.32 10.30
N MET A 56 -5.21 6.58 9.86
CA MET A 56 -5.57 7.79 9.10
C MET A 56 -6.70 8.50 9.83
N ARG A 57 -6.69 9.83 9.84
CA ARG A 57 -7.82 10.59 10.38
C ARG A 57 -9.03 10.42 9.48
N VAL A 58 -10.22 10.46 10.06
CA VAL A 58 -11.48 10.28 9.31
C VAL A 58 -11.61 11.32 8.19
N ASP A 59 -11.22 12.57 8.44
CA ASP A 59 -11.25 13.64 7.45
C ASP A 59 -10.28 13.38 6.28
N ASP A 60 -9.10 12.84 6.56
CA ASP A 60 -8.11 12.48 5.53
C ASP A 60 -8.62 11.32 4.67
N VAL A 61 -9.30 10.35 5.28
CA VAL A 61 -9.95 9.24 4.57
C VAL A 61 -11.11 9.75 3.70
N ASP A 62 -11.93 10.68 4.18
CA ASP A 62 -13.01 11.26 3.37
C ASP A 62 -12.46 12.05 2.17
N GLN A 63 -11.39 12.85 2.37
CA GLN A 63 -10.70 13.51 1.28
C GLN A 63 -10.08 12.52 0.29
N ALA A 64 -9.49 11.44 0.79
CA ALA A 64 -8.92 10.39 -0.04
C ALA A 64 -9.97 9.78 -0.97
N VAL A 65 -11.11 9.39 -0.41
CA VAL A 65 -12.22 8.79 -1.17
C VAL A 65 -12.74 9.75 -2.23
N LYS A 66 -12.89 11.05 -1.91
CA LYS A 66 -13.34 12.07 -2.88
C LYS A 66 -12.35 12.21 -4.04
N LYS A 67 -11.05 12.30 -3.75
CA LYS A 67 -10.00 12.48 -4.77
C LYS A 67 -9.83 11.23 -5.64
N LEU A 68 -9.87 10.04 -5.03
CA LEU A 68 -9.82 8.77 -5.77
C LEU A 68 -11.03 8.63 -6.72
N ARG A 69 -12.24 8.96 -6.25
CA ARG A 69 -13.43 8.96 -7.11
C ARG A 69 -13.30 9.96 -8.26
N ALA A 70 -12.80 11.16 -7.98
CA ALA A 70 -12.57 12.16 -9.02
C ALA A 70 -11.55 11.68 -10.07
N ALA A 71 -10.45 11.04 -9.64
CA ALA A 71 -9.45 10.47 -10.54
C ALA A 71 -10.03 9.35 -11.43
N LEU A 72 -10.85 8.47 -10.85
CA LEU A 72 -11.54 7.41 -11.58
C LEU A 72 -12.58 7.96 -12.59
N CYS A 73 -13.22 9.09 -12.29
CA CYS A 73 -14.13 9.76 -13.22
C CYS A 73 -13.40 10.59 -14.29
N ALA A 74 -12.21 11.11 -13.99
CA ALA A 74 -11.41 11.93 -14.89
C ALA A 74 -10.54 11.11 -15.85
N SER A 75 -10.31 9.83 -15.57
CA SER A 75 -9.59 8.94 -16.47
C SER A 75 -10.53 8.42 -17.56
N PRO A 76 -10.31 8.74 -18.86
CA PRO A 76 -10.96 8.02 -19.94
C PRO A 76 -10.50 6.56 -19.87
N ARG A 77 -11.43 5.62 -19.99
CA ARG A 77 -11.11 4.20 -20.18
C ARG A 77 -10.29 4.05 -21.46
N GLU A 78 -8.97 3.98 -21.35
CA GLU A 78 -8.10 3.43 -22.39
C GLU A 78 -7.38 2.21 -21.81
N HIS A 79 -8.16 1.18 -21.51
CA HIS A 79 -7.70 -0.19 -21.66
C HIS A 79 -7.89 -0.54 -23.14
N THR A 80 -6.86 -0.28 -23.95
CA THR A 80 -6.71 -0.95 -25.25
C THR A 80 -5.89 -2.22 -25.00
N GLU A 81 -6.43 -3.29 -25.56
CA GLU A 81 -6.09 -4.73 -25.53
C GLU A 81 -4.60 -5.12 -25.44
#